data_AF-A0A0A1Z187-F1
#
_entry.id   AF-A0A0A1Z187-F1
#
_cell.length_a   1.000
_cell.length_b   1.000
_cell.length_c   1.000
_cell.angle_alpha   90.00
_cell.angle_beta   90.00
_cell.angle_gamma   90.00
#
_symmetry.space_group_name_H-M   'P 1'
#
loop_
_entity.id
_entity.type
_entity.pdbx_description
1 polymer ?
#
loop_
_entity_poly.entity_id
_entity_poly.type
_entity_poly.pdbx_seq_one_letter_code
_entity_poly.pdbx_strand_id
1 'polypeptide(L)'
;MDMMRFNDFYLRLYRAEPEQDGQALLDEFYALWREAEQSGVDAETLLEEAKGCLRKMATPEWFVRAACDWIGSKGHYRLSKALTHEVAVQYFQHPKLLRFTLSGYSEKCSAIVARRLCALDAPVVVTLGWVLSMNEDLAHSPLISSTTATVLGFLAVEHPATCKRLLEVESSPLVDSPLALHFAERLTSELRELEALPHLAELQMPSEMRRSFRYMRRNESRAVTEQARGDSFLADMFMLSEHFKYSHQVAVEYQNDQGTVETMIPMFTHEMSVELPQTWTADPLFYSHLVHQLWEEPSQ
;
A
#
# COMPACT_ATOMS: atom_id res chain seq x y z
N MET A 1 20.07 20.26 -7.08
CA MET A 1 20.30 18.95 -7.69
C MET A 1 19.70 19.01 -9.10
N ASP A 2 20.41 18.59 -10.14
CA ASP A 2 19.89 18.68 -11.52
C ASP A 2 18.83 17.59 -11.75
N MET A 3 17.60 17.99 -12.09
CA MET A 3 16.47 17.11 -12.47
C MET A 3 16.80 16.07 -13.55
N MET A 4 17.92 16.25 -14.27
CA MET A 4 18.37 15.30 -15.31
C MET A 4 18.80 13.95 -14.73
N ARG A 5 19.29 13.88 -13.49
CA ARG A 5 19.88 12.63 -12.96
C ARG A 5 18.88 11.49 -12.77
N PHE A 6 17.71 11.75 -12.19
CA PHE A 6 16.67 10.72 -12.01
C PHE A 6 15.97 10.36 -13.33
N ASN A 7 15.80 11.31 -14.25
CA ASN A 7 15.25 11.04 -15.58
C ASN A 7 16.20 10.18 -16.43
N ASP A 8 17.49 10.49 -16.42
CA ASP A 8 18.51 9.69 -17.12
C ASP A 8 18.64 8.29 -16.49
N PHE A 9 18.53 8.20 -15.17
CA PHE A 9 18.47 6.92 -14.47
C PHE A 9 17.21 6.13 -14.86
N TYR A 10 16.04 6.77 -14.91
CA TYR A 10 14.78 6.14 -15.29
C TYR A 10 14.87 5.49 -16.67
N LEU A 11 15.46 6.16 -17.66
CA LEU A 11 15.63 5.60 -19.00
C LEU A 11 16.52 4.34 -19.03
N ARG A 12 17.54 4.30 -18.18
CA ARG A 12 18.39 3.11 -18.03
C ARG A 12 17.65 1.99 -17.31
N LEU A 13 16.99 2.30 -16.21
CA LEU A 13 16.15 1.35 -15.46
C LEU A 13 15.06 0.74 -16.35
N TYR A 14 14.45 1.53 -17.24
CA TYR A 14 13.39 1.06 -18.12
C TYR A 14 13.88 0.03 -19.14
N ARG A 15 15.12 0.15 -19.59
CA ARG A 15 15.73 -0.76 -20.58
C ARG A 15 16.44 -1.96 -19.95
N ALA A 16 16.69 -1.91 -18.65
CA ALA A 16 17.44 -2.94 -17.95
C ALA A 16 16.57 -4.15 -17.61
N GLU A 17 17.20 -5.32 -17.65
CA GLU A 17 16.63 -6.55 -17.11
C GLU A 17 17.03 -6.72 -15.64
N PRO A 18 16.09 -7.07 -14.74
CA PRO A 18 16.36 -7.18 -13.31
C PRO A 18 17.44 -8.23 -12.98
N GLU A 19 17.58 -9.27 -13.81
CA GLU A 19 18.52 -10.36 -13.56
C GLU A 19 19.99 -9.99 -13.78
N GLN A 20 20.27 -9.13 -14.76
CA GLN A 20 21.63 -8.80 -15.20
C GLN A 20 22.17 -7.55 -14.51
N ASP A 21 21.44 -6.44 -14.60
CA ASP A 21 21.90 -5.12 -14.15
C ASP A 21 21.24 -4.67 -12.83
N GLY A 22 20.33 -5.49 -12.30
CA GLY A 22 19.43 -5.07 -11.23
C GLY A 22 20.13 -4.59 -9.96
N GLN A 23 21.16 -5.31 -9.50
CA GLN A 23 21.86 -4.93 -8.26
C GLN A 23 22.63 -3.61 -8.43
N ALA A 24 23.37 -3.47 -9.53
CA ALA A 24 24.16 -2.26 -9.80
C ALA A 24 23.26 -1.02 -9.93
N LEU A 25 22.11 -1.15 -10.58
CA LEU A 25 21.13 -0.07 -10.71
C LEU A 25 20.49 0.30 -9.37
N LEU A 26 20.17 -0.68 -8.51
CA LEU A 26 19.64 -0.40 -7.17
C LEU A 26 20.67 0.29 -6.28
N ASP A 27 21.94 -0.10 -6.37
CA ASP A 27 23.03 0.55 -5.64
C ASP A 27 23.28 1.98 -6.13
N GLU A 28 23.23 2.20 -7.44
CA GLU A 28 23.33 3.54 -8.03
C GLU A 28 22.15 4.42 -7.61
N PHE A 29 20.91 3.91 -7.69
CA PHE A 29 19.73 4.64 -7.24
C PHE A 29 19.84 5.01 -5.76
N TYR A 30 20.27 4.05 -4.92
CA TYR A 30 20.47 4.30 -3.50
C TYR A 30 21.52 5.40 -3.25
N ALA A 31 22.63 5.41 -4.00
CA ALA A 31 23.64 6.45 -3.90
C ALA A 31 23.08 7.83 -4.30
N LEU A 32 22.33 7.91 -5.40
CA LEU A 32 21.65 9.14 -5.84
C LEU A 32 20.67 9.66 -4.80
N TRP A 33 19.85 8.76 -4.22
CA TRP A 33 18.91 9.10 -3.15
C TRP A 33 19.65 9.69 -1.94
N ARG A 34 20.72 9.04 -1.49
CA ARG A 34 21.52 9.48 -0.34
C ARG A 34 22.22 10.81 -0.60
N GLU A 35 22.74 11.03 -1.80
CA GLU A 35 23.32 12.31 -2.21
C GLU A 35 22.28 13.43 -2.14
N ALA A 36 21.03 13.16 -2.55
CA ALA A 36 19.92 14.13 -2.50
C ALA A 36 19.56 14.50 -1.06
N GLU A 37 19.41 13.50 -0.20
CA GLU A 37 19.13 13.73 1.22
C GLU A 37 20.25 14.52 1.89
N GLN A 38 21.52 14.20 1.61
CA GLN A 38 22.68 14.89 2.17
C GLN A 38 22.81 16.32 1.65
N SER A 39 22.38 16.57 0.41
CA SER A 39 22.34 17.90 -0.19
C SER A 39 21.19 18.78 0.32
N GLY A 40 20.31 18.23 1.18
CA GLY A 40 19.18 18.94 1.76
C GLY A 40 18.02 19.15 0.80
N VAL A 41 17.87 18.31 -0.22
CA VAL A 41 16.68 18.31 -1.09
C VAL A 41 15.46 17.97 -0.24
N ASP A 42 14.39 18.73 -0.43
CA ASP A 42 13.12 18.49 0.26
C ASP A 42 12.55 17.11 -0.10
N ALA A 43 11.90 16.46 0.89
CA ALA A 43 11.42 15.10 0.75
C ALA A 43 10.34 14.95 -0.32
N GLU A 44 9.43 15.92 -0.45
CA GLU A 44 8.35 15.88 -1.44
C GLU A 44 8.90 16.06 -2.84
N THR A 45 9.86 16.98 -3.00
CA THR A 45 10.54 17.20 -4.28
C THR A 45 11.30 15.94 -4.72
N LEU A 46 12.05 15.31 -3.80
CA LEU A 46 12.79 14.08 -4.09
C LEU A 46 11.85 12.93 -4.48
N LEU A 47 10.70 12.81 -3.80
CA LEU A 47 9.70 11.80 -4.11
C LEU A 47 9.12 11.99 -5.52
N GLU A 48 8.73 13.21 -5.88
CA GLU A 48 8.19 13.49 -7.22
C GLU A 48 9.23 13.28 -8.32
N GLU A 49 10.49 13.65 -8.09
CA GLU A 49 11.58 13.39 -9.04
C GLU A 49 11.86 11.89 -9.23
N ALA A 50 11.85 11.13 -8.14
CA ALA A 50 12.15 9.69 -8.16
C ALA A 50 10.95 8.81 -8.53
N LYS A 51 9.74 9.37 -8.59
CA LYS A 51 8.46 8.67 -8.74
C LYS A 51 8.45 7.65 -9.88
N GLY A 52 8.90 8.05 -11.07
CA GLY A 52 8.96 7.14 -12.23
C GLY A 52 9.84 5.92 -11.98
N CYS A 53 10.98 6.11 -11.32
CA CYS A 53 11.91 5.03 -10.97
C CYS A 53 11.31 4.11 -9.92
N LEU A 54 10.77 4.68 -8.83
CA LEU A 54 10.16 3.94 -7.74
C LEU A 54 8.96 3.11 -8.23
N ARG A 55 8.13 3.67 -9.12
CA ARG A 55 7.00 2.97 -9.73
C ARG A 55 7.44 1.78 -10.58
N LYS A 56 8.54 1.91 -11.31
CA LYS A 56 9.12 0.77 -12.05
C LYS A 56 9.66 -0.29 -11.08
N MET A 57 10.28 0.13 -9.98
CA MET A 57 10.82 -0.77 -8.96
C MET A 57 9.75 -1.44 -8.09
N ALA A 58 8.52 -0.91 -8.05
CA ALA A 58 7.36 -1.54 -7.40
C ALA A 58 6.80 -2.76 -8.16
N THR A 59 7.29 -3.03 -9.38
CA THR A 59 6.96 -4.27 -10.12
C THR A 59 7.55 -5.50 -9.42
N PRO A 60 6.91 -6.69 -9.47
CA PRO A 60 7.26 -7.81 -8.59
C PRO A 60 8.72 -8.24 -8.66
N GLU A 61 9.29 -8.31 -9.87
CA GLU A 61 10.68 -8.74 -10.10
C GLU A 61 11.71 -7.78 -9.50
N TRP A 62 11.48 -6.48 -9.67
CA TRP A 62 12.34 -5.43 -9.11
C TRP A 62 12.12 -5.25 -7.61
N PHE A 63 10.87 -5.41 -7.17
CA PHE A 63 10.47 -5.19 -5.79
C PHE A 63 11.18 -6.16 -4.85
N VAL A 64 11.32 -7.44 -5.19
CA VAL A 64 12.04 -8.40 -4.34
C VAL A 64 13.47 -7.94 -4.09
N ARG A 65 14.19 -7.54 -5.14
CA ARG A 65 15.57 -7.04 -5.05
C ARG A 65 15.64 -5.76 -4.21
N ALA A 66 14.80 -4.78 -4.54
CA ALA A 66 14.77 -3.50 -3.85
C ALA A 66 14.38 -3.65 -2.37
N ALA A 67 13.44 -4.55 -2.05
CA ALA A 67 13.02 -4.83 -0.69
C ALA A 67 14.15 -5.50 0.10
N CYS A 68 14.79 -6.53 -0.44
CA CYS A 68 15.92 -7.20 0.22
C CYS A 68 17.12 -6.26 0.47
N ASP A 69 17.40 -5.36 -0.46
CA ASP A 69 18.50 -4.40 -0.32
C ASP A 69 18.12 -3.24 0.61
N TRP A 70 17.05 -2.49 0.31
CA TRP A 70 16.73 -1.23 0.99
C TRP A 70 15.96 -1.42 2.28
N ILE A 71 14.96 -2.30 2.28
CA ILE A 71 14.13 -2.60 3.45
C ILE A 71 14.88 -3.56 4.36
N GLY A 72 15.50 -4.61 3.80
CA GLY A 72 16.24 -5.63 4.53
C GLY A 72 17.61 -5.16 4.99
N SER A 73 18.58 -5.20 4.07
CA SER A 73 20.01 -5.08 4.39
C SER A 73 20.42 -3.68 4.85
N LYS A 74 19.98 -2.64 4.14
CA LYS A 74 20.32 -1.23 4.44
C LYS A 74 19.39 -0.62 5.49
N GLY A 75 18.16 -1.11 5.62
CA GLY A 75 17.17 -0.59 6.58
C GLY A 75 16.88 0.90 6.41
N HIS A 76 16.86 1.40 5.19
CA HIS A 76 16.74 2.83 4.92
C HIS A 76 15.28 3.29 4.96
N TYR A 77 14.83 3.79 6.11
CA TYR A 77 13.40 4.06 6.38
C TYR A 77 12.71 4.95 5.34
N ARG A 78 13.29 6.12 4.98
CA ARG A 78 12.65 7.08 4.05
C ARG A 78 12.45 6.50 2.65
N LEU A 79 13.52 5.96 2.07
CA LEU A 79 13.48 5.24 0.79
C LEU A 79 12.53 4.03 0.82
N SER A 80 12.55 3.26 1.91
CA SER A 80 11.66 2.12 2.08
C SER A 80 10.20 2.55 2.10
N LYS A 81 9.88 3.64 2.81
CA LYS A 81 8.54 4.24 2.84
C LYS A 81 8.11 4.75 1.46
N ALA A 82 9.03 5.35 0.70
CA ALA A 82 8.80 5.80 -0.67
C ALA A 82 8.46 4.63 -1.61
N LEU A 83 9.23 3.54 -1.55
CA LEU A 83 8.96 2.33 -2.33
C LEU A 83 7.61 1.70 -1.93
N THR A 84 7.35 1.57 -0.63
CA THR A 84 6.09 1.02 -0.11
C THR A 84 4.89 1.86 -0.54
N HIS A 85 5.03 3.19 -0.65
CA HIS A 85 3.99 4.06 -1.17
C HIS A 85 3.64 3.73 -2.62
N GLU A 86 4.63 3.62 -3.51
CA GLU A 86 4.37 3.26 -4.92
C GLU A 86 3.78 1.86 -5.07
N VAL A 87 4.20 0.92 -4.22
CA VAL A 87 3.59 -0.41 -4.13
C VAL A 87 2.14 -0.31 -3.66
N ALA A 88 1.83 0.55 -2.69
CA ALA A 88 0.46 0.79 -2.25
C ALA A 88 -0.43 1.38 -3.32
N VAL A 89 0.10 2.31 -4.12
CA VAL A 89 -0.60 2.86 -5.29
C VAL A 89 -0.82 1.80 -6.37
N GLN A 90 0.21 1.00 -6.68
CA GLN A 90 0.13 0.00 -7.74
C GLN A 90 -0.80 -1.17 -7.41
N TYR A 91 -0.79 -1.64 -6.17
CA TYR A 91 -1.59 -2.78 -5.72
C TYR A 91 -2.78 -2.36 -4.85
N PHE A 92 -3.22 -1.11 -4.99
CA PHE A 92 -4.38 -0.61 -4.30
C PHE A 92 -5.61 -1.46 -4.67
N GLN A 93 -6.28 -2.02 -3.65
CA GLN A 93 -7.43 -2.93 -3.82
C GLN A 93 -7.17 -4.10 -4.79
N HIS A 94 -5.92 -4.53 -4.95
CA HIS A 94 -5.59 -5.63 -5.84
C HIS A 94 -6.34 -6.91 -5.42
N PRO A 95 -7.00 -7.61 -6.37
CA PRO A 95 -7.96 -8.67 -6.03
C PRO A 95 -7.32 -10.01 -5.63
N LYS A 96 -6.02 -10.18 -5.87
CA LYS A 96 -5.28 -11.43 -5.66
C LYS A 96 -4.02 -11.20 -4.84
N LEU A 97 -3.53 -12.24 -4.17
CA LEU A 97 -2.21 -12.22 -3.56
C LEU A 97 -1.12 -12.08 -4.62
N LEU A 98 0.03 -11.55 -4.21
CA LEU A 98 1.24 -11.56 -5.02
C LEU A 98 2.13 -12.71 -4.56
N ARG A 99 2.69 -13.45 -5.53
CA ARG A 99 3.78 -14.40 -5.26
C ARG A 99 5.11 -13.73 -5.57
N PHE A 100 6.07 -13.94 -4.68
CA PHE A 100 7.45 -13.50 -4.84
C PHE A 100 8.38 -14.70 -4.92
N THR A 101 9.45 -14.61 -5.71
CA THR A 101 10.45 -15.68 -5.81
C THR A 101 11.62 -15.37 -4.87
N LEU A 102 11.72 -16.11 -3.77
CA LEU A 102 12.68 -15.83 -2.68
C LEU A 102 13.84 -16.81 -2.60
N SER A 103 13.88 -17.83 -3.47
CA SER A 103 14.88 -18.92 -3.47
C SER A 103 16.35 -18.49 -3.59
N GLY A 104 16.63 -17.24 -4.00
CA GLY A 104 17.98 -16.68 -4.12
C GLY A 104 18.42 -15.79 -2.95
N TYR A 105 17.59 -15.59 -1.93
CA TYR A 105 17.83 -14.64 -0.84
C TYR A 105 18.06 -15.35 0.50
N SER A 106 18.77 -14.68 1.40
CA SER A 106 19.01 -15.21 2.74
C SER A 106 17.74 -15.23 3.59
N GLU A 107 17.61 -16.22 4.46
CA GLU A 107 16.50 -16.32 5.42
C GLU A 107 16.41 -15.08 6.30
N LYS A 108 17.55 -14.59 6.80
CA LYS A 108 17.63 -13.37 7.64
C LYS A 108 17.07 -12.16 6.90
N CYS A 109 17.46 -11.96 5.64
CA CYS A 109 16.97 -10.84 4.85
C CYS A 109 15.46 -10.93 4.61
N SER A 110 14.98 -12.10 4.16
CA SER A 110 13.56 -12.33 3.87
C SER A 110 12.67 -12.13 5.11
N ALA A 111 13.14 -12.60 6.27
CA ALA A 111 12.45 -12.43 7.55
C ALA A 111 12.40 -10.96 8.00
N ILE A 112 13.49 -10.21 7.88
CA ILE A 112 13.54 -8.78 8.21
C ILE A 112 12.60 -8.00 7.30
N VAL A 113 12.60 -8.28 5.99
CA VAL A 113 11.71 -7.61 5.04
C VAL A 113 10.25 -7.88 5.39
N ALA A 114 9.88 -9.13 5.69
CA ALA A 114 8.50 -9.49 6.07
C ALA A 114 7.99 -8.63 7.23
N ARG A 115 8.78 -8.49 8.31
CA ARG A 115 8.42 -7.67 9.48
C ARG A 115 8.38 -6.18 9.15
N ARG A 116 9.39 -5.68 8.44
CA ARG A 116 9.49 -4.25 8.10
C ARG A 116 8.42 -3.80 7.10
N LEU A 117 7.93 -4.67 6.23
CA LEU A 117 6.78 -4.37 5.37
C LEU A 117 5.52 -4.07 6.19
N CYS A 118 5.28 -4.83 7.27
CA CYS A 118 4.20 -4.52 8.21
C CYS A 118 4.44 -3.17 8.91
N ALA A 119 5.67 -2.89 9.35
CA ALA A 119 6.01 -1.62 9.99
C ALA A 119 5.90 -0.39 9.05
N LEU A 120 5.95 -0.60 7.74
CA LEU A 120 5.80 0.44 6.72
C LEU A 120 4.36 0.57 6.22
N ASP A 121 3.40 -0.13 6.84
CA ASP A 121 2.01 -0.19 6.41
C ASP A 121 1.87 -0.62 4.94
N ALA A 122 2.71 -1.56 4.49
CA ALA A 122 2.64 -2.07 3.13
C ALA A 122 1.31 -2.82 2.88
N PRO A 123 0.77 -2.81 1.65
CA PRO A 123 -0.50 -3.45 1.35
C PRO A 123 -0.54 -4.91 1.78
N VAL A 124 -1.68 -5.34 2.34
CA VAL A 124 -1.89 -6.73 2.79
C VAL A 124 -1.58 -7.74 1.67
N VAL A 125 -1.91 -7.40 0.42
CA VAL A 125 -1.60 -8.20 -0.78
C VAL A 125 -0.10 -8.52 -0.90
N VAL A 126 0.75 -7.58 -0.51
CA VAL A 126 2.21 -7.66 -0.62
C VAL A 126 2.80 -8.32 0.63
N THR A 127 2.39 -7.90 1.83
CA THR A 127 2.89 -8.46 3.09
C THR A 127 2.50 -9.93 3.27
N LEU A 128 1.22 -10.26 3.04
CA LEU A 128 0.73 -11.64 3.09
C LEU A 128 1.38 -12.47 1.98
N GLY A 129 1.44 -11.93 0.75
CA GLY A 129 2.13 -12.57 -0.37
C GLY A 129 3.60 -12.89 -0.09
N TRP A 130 4.33 -11.96 0.52
CA TRP A 130 5.73 -12.13 0.91
C TRP A 130 5.91 -13.25 1.93
N VAL A 131 5.13 -13.25 3.00
CA VAL A 131 5.25 -14.23 4.10
C VAL A 131 4.88 -15.63 3.65
N LEU A 132 3.83 -15.77 2.84
CA LEU A 132 3.45 -17.05 2.23
C LEU A 132 4.54 -17.56 1.28
N SER A 133 5.08 -16.67 0.42
CA SER A 133 6.19 -17.01 -0.48
C SER A 133 7.45 -17.43 0.30
N MET A 134 7.76 -16.74 1.40
CA MET A 134 8.89 -17.04 2.28
C MET A 134 8.77 -18.45 2.89
N ASN A 135 7.55 -18.83 3.29
CA ASN A 135 7.31 -20.14 3.89
C ASN A 135 7.35 -21.30 2.87
N GLU A 136 7.09 -21.03 1.59
CA GLU A 136 7.15 -22.05 0.52
C GLU A 136 8.53 -22.18 -0.14
N ASP A 137 9.19 -21.05 -0.43
CA ASP A 137 10.43 -21.04 -1.21
C ASP A 137 11.67 -21.34 -0.36
N LEU A 138 11.64 -21.05 0.95
CA LEU A 138 12.78 -21.23 1.85
C LEU A 138 12.63 -22.49 2.73
N ALA A 139 13.77 -23.06 3.12
CA ALA A 139 13.79 -24.22 4.01
C ALA A 139 13.17 -23.90 5.37
N HIS A 140 12.47 -24.86 5.97
CA HIS A 140 11.91 -24.67 7.31
C HIS A 140 13.01 -24.41 8.35
N SER A 141 13.00 -23.20 8.92
CA SER A 141 13.92 -22.77 9.96
C SER A 141 13.13 -22.11 11.11
N PRO A 142 13.68 -22.11 12.34
CA PRO A 142 12.98 -21.50 13.48
C PRO A 142 12.74 -20.01 13.28
N LEU A 143 13.63 -19.32 12.55
CA LEU A 143 13.50 -17.91 12.20
C LEU A 143 12.33 -17.67 11.24
N ILE A 144 12.18 -18.51 10.22
CA ILE A 144 11.07 -18.43 9.26
C ILE A 144 9.76 -18.71 9.99
N SER A 145 9.69 -19.78 10.80
CA SER A 145 8.48 -20.13 11.56
C SER A 145 8.07 -19.03 12.54
N SER A 146 9.02 -18.47 13.32
CA SER A 146 8.71 -17.40 14.27
C SER A 146 8.26 -16.12 13.56
N THR A 147 8.94 -15.74 12.47
CA THR A 147 8.59 -14.56 11.68
C THR A 147 7.21 -14.71 11.02
N THR A 148 6.93 -15.88 10.43
CA THR A 148 5.62 -16.18 9.84
C THR A 148 4.52 -16.09 10.88
N ALA A 149 4.72 -16.66 12.08
CA ALA A 149 3.75 -16.55 13.17
C ALA A 149 3.52 -15.10 13.61
N THR A 150 4.58 -14.30 13.77
CA THR A 150 4.48 -12.88 14.14
C THR A 150 3.73 -12.08 13.08
N VAL A 151 4.11 -12.21 11.81
CA VAL A 151 3.51 -11.41 10.73
C VAL A 151 2.06 -11.81 10.47
N LEU A 152 1.74 -13.11 10.43
CA LEU A 152 0.35 -13.55 10.28
C LEU A 152 -0.50 -13.16 11.49
N GLY A 153 0.07 -13.18 12.70
CA GLY A 153 -0.61 -12.68 13.90
C GLY A 153 -0.94 -11.20 13.78
N PHE A 154 0.04 -10.37 13.38
CA PHE A 154 -0.17 -8.95 13.14
C PHE A 154 -1.25 -8.70 12.08
N LEU A 155 -1.17 -9.36 10.92
CA LEU A 155 -2.14 -9.19 9.83
C LEU A 155 -3.56 -9.65 10.21
N ALA A 156 -3.69 -10.70 11.03
CA ALA A 156 -5.00 -11.15 11.51
C ALA A 156 -5.67 -10.14 12.44
N VAL A 157 -4.89 -9.45 13.27
CA VAL A 157 -5.41 -8.43 14.18
C VAL A 157 -5.70 -7.13 13.42
N GLU A 158 -4.76 -6.66 12.60
CA GLU A 158 -4.89 -5.34 11.98
C GLU A 158 -5.80 -5.35 10.75
N HIS A 159 -5.80 -6.42 9.96
CA HIS A 159 -6.50 -6.49 8.67
C HIS A 159 -7.22 -7.83 8.40
N PRO A 160 -8.07 -8.32 9.33
CA PRO A 160 -8.71 -9.64 9.18
C PRO A 160 -9.64 -9.72 7.96
N ALA A 161 -10.40 -8.67 7.65
CA ALA A 161 -11.35 -8.71 6.53
C ALA A 161 -10.62 -8.75 5.19
N THR A 162 -9.55 -7.97 5.05
CA THR A 162 -8.71 -7.96 3.84
C THR A 162 -7.97 -9.28 3.66
N CYS A 163 -7.41 -9.85 4.73
CA CYS A 163 -6.75 -11.15 4.69
C CYS A 163 -7.72 -12.25 4.24
N LYS A 164 -8.89 -12.33 4.87
CA LYS A 164 -9.93 -13.31 4.50
C LYS A 164 -10.32 -13.19 3.03
N ARG A 165 -10.64 -11.98 2.57
CA ARG A 165 -11.00 -11.72 1.17
C ARG A 165 -9.92 -12.20 0.21
N LEU A 166 -8.64 -11.98 0.50
CA LEU A 166 -7.55 -12.37 -0.40
C LEU A 166 -7.30 -13.88 -0.42
N LEU A 167 -7.51 -14.57 0.69
CA LEU A 167 -7.33 -16.02 0.82
C LEU A 167 -8.49 -16.81 0.21
N GLU A 168 -9.71 -16.27 0.21
CA GLU A 168 -10.90 -16.90 -0.38
C GLU A 168 -10.93 -16.85 -1.92
N VAL A 169 -10.04 -16.08 -2.55
CA VAL A 169 -10.00 -15.94 -4.02
C VAL A 169 -9.32 -17.15 -4.64
N GLU A 170 -10.11 -18.08 -5.19
CA GLU A 170 -9.64 -19.35 -5.78
C GLU A 170 -8.53 -19.20 -6.83
N SER A 171 -8.50 -18.07 -7.55
CA SER A 171 -7.53 -17.81 -8.62
C SER A 171 -6.28 -17.05 -8.17
N SER A 172 -6.10 -16.89 -6.86
CA SER A 172 -4.94 -16.24 -6.26
C SER A 172 -3.77 -17.24 -6.17
N PRO A 173 -2.52 -16.79 -6.39
CA PRO A 173 -1.38 -17.65 -6.10
C PRO A 173 -1.34 -17.96 -4.60
N LEU A 174 -0.73 -19.09 -4.24
CA LEU A 174 -0.50 -19.53 -2.84
C LEU A 174 -1.76 -19.94 -2.06
N VAL A 175 -2.95 -20.00 -2.68
CA VAL A 175 -4.20 -20.39 -2.01
C VAL A 175 -4.16 -21.84 -1.54
N ASP A 176 -3.57 -22.72 -2.35
CA ASP A 176 -3.44 -24.15 -2.03
C ASP A 176 -2.33 -24.43 -0.99
N SER A 177 -1.63 -23.40 -0.53
CA SER A 177 -0.59 -23.54 0.48
C SER A 177 -1.21 -24.03 1.79
N PRO A 178 -0.64 -25.05 2.47
CA PRO A 178 -1.20 -25.57 3.72
C PRO A 178 -1.28 -24.49 4.80
N LEU A 179 -0.32 -23.56 4.79
CA LEU A 179 -0.28 -22.44 5.73
C LEU A 179 -1.33 -21.37 5.42
N ALA A 180 -1.61 -21.11 4.13
CA ALA A 180 -2.68 -20.20 3.72
C ALA A 180 -4.07 -20.76 4.10
N LEU A 181 -4.30 -22.05 3.87
CA LEU A 181 -5.53 -22.74 4.25
C LEU A 181 -5.75 -22.70 5.77
N HIS A 182 -4.73 -23.06 6.56
CA HIS A 182 -4.82 -23.02 8.01
C HIS A 182 -5.09 -21.60 8.55
N PHE A 183 -4.45 -20.60 7.95
CA PHE A 183 -4.65 -19.20 8.31
C PHE A 183 -6.07 -18.71 7.96
N ALA A 184 -6.60 -19.11 6.80
CA ALA A 184 -7.96 -18.78 6.38
C ALA A 184 -9.01 -19.43 7.30
N GLU A 185 -8.81 -20.68 7.69
CA GLU A 185 -9.67 -21.37 8.67
C GLU A 185 -9.67 -20.65 10.01
N ARG A 186 -8.49 -20.28 10.52
CA ARG A 186 -8.34 -19.54 11.78
C ARG A 186 -9.04 -18.18 11.74
N LEU A 187 -8.84 -17.40 10.68
CA LEU A 187 -9.52 -16.11 10.49
C LEU A 187 -11.04 -16.27 10.44
N THR A 188 -11.51 -17.33 9.79
CA THR A 188 -12.95 -17.62 9.69
C THR A 188 -13.54 -17.98 11.05
N SER A 189 -12.83 -18.74 11.89
CA SER A 189 -13.29 -19.03 13.25
C SER A 189 -13.29 -17.77 14.12
N GLU A 190 -12.20 -16.99 14.11
CA GLU A 190 -12.06 -15.79 14.94
C GLU A 190 -13.14 -14.75 14.57
N LEU A 191 -13.39 -14.53 13.28
CA LEU A 191 -14.44 -13.61 12.83
C LEU A 191 -15.84 -14.09 13.21
N ARG A 192 -16.11 -15.39 13.13
CA ARG A 192 -17.40 -15.96 13.59
C ARG A 192 -17.59 -15.80 15.09
N GLU A 193 -16.53 -15.97 15.88
CA GLU A 193 -16.57 -15.74 17.33
C GLU A 193 -16.85 -14.28 17.65
N LEU A 194 -16.21 -13.34 16.93
CA LEU A 194 -16.48 -11.91 17.05
C LEU A 194 -17.93 -11.55 16.68
N GLU A 195 -18.46 -12.12 15.59
CA GLU A 195 -19.86 -11.93 15.19
C GLU A 195 -20.86 -12.52 16.19
N ALA A 196 -20.46 -13.57 16.93
CA ALA A 196 -21.28 -14.19 17.95
C ALA A 196 -21.31 -13.42 19.29
N LEU A 197 -20.47 -12.38 19.45
CA LEU A 197 -20.47 -11.58 20.67
C LEU A 197 -21.80 -10.83 20.86
N PRO A 198 -22.27 -10.68 22.13
CA PRO A 198 -23.52 -9.98 22.40
C PRO A 198 -23.41 -8.52 21.97
N HIS A 199 -24.40 -8.08 21.21
CA HIS A 199 -24.45 -6.71 20.72
C HIS A 199 -24.92 -5.78 21.84
N LEU A 200 -23.98 -5.09 22.49
CA LEU A 200 -24.29 -4.11 23.53
C LEU A 200 -24.81 -2.82 22.89
N ALA A 201 -26.04 -2.44 23.22
CA ALA A 201 -26.68 -1.24 22.69
C ALA A 201 -25.95 0.04 23.12
N GLU A 202 -25.27 0.01 24.27
CA GLU A 202 -24.50 1.13 24.83
C GLU A 202 -23.27 1.47 24.00
N LEU A 203 -22.70 0.49 23.28
CA LEU A 203 -21.53 0.68 22.41
C LEU A 203 -21.92 1.13 21.00
N GLN A 204 -23.21 1.11 20.66
CA GLN A 204 -23.66 1.60 19.36
C GLN A 204 -23.68 3.13 19.34
N MET A 205 -23.19 3.72 18.25
CA MET A 205 -23.33 5.16 18.04
C MET A 205 -24.82 5.57 18.13
N PRO A 206 -25.19 6.48 19.05
CA PRO A 206 -26.54 7.01 19.13
C PRO A 206 -26.99 7.61 17.80
N SER A 207 -28.30 7.66 17.55
CA SER A 207 -28.85 8.18 16.28
C SER A 207 -28.40 9.62 15.98
N GLU A 208 -28.25 10.45 17.00
CA GLU A 208 -27.73 11.82 16.90
C GLU A 208 -26.25 11.85 16.49
N MET A 209 -25.41 11.02 17.12
CA MET A 209 -24.00 10.88 16.77
C MET A 209 -23.82 10.30 15.36
N ARG A 210 -24.66 9.35 14.95
CA ARG A 210 -24.68 8.86 13.56
C ARG A 210 -25.00 9.97 12.56
N ARG A 211 -25.90 10.89 12.90
CA ARG A 211 -26.21 12.05 12.05
C ARG A 211 -25.03 13.00 11.98
N SER A 212 -24.42 13.37 13.11
CA SER A 212 -23.26 14.27 13.12
C SER A 212 -22.07 13.66 12.37
N PHE A 213 -21.79 12.37 12.57
CA PHE A 213 -20.76 11.64 11.84
C PHE A 213 -20.99 11.66 10.32
N ARG A 214 -22.24 11.43 9.87
CA ARG A 214 -22.59 11.55 8.44
C ARG A 214 -22.39 12.96 7.90
N TYR A 215 -22.67 14.01 8.68
CA TYR A 215 -22.38 15.38 8.27
C TYR A 215 -20.88 15.64 8.16
N MET A 216 -20.08 15.17 9.13
CA MET A 216 -18.61 15.29 9.08
C MET A 216 -18.05 14.59 7.84
N ARG A 217 -18.44 13.34 7.58
CA ARG A 217 -18.02 12.60 6.37
C ARG A 217 -18.40 13.30 5.07
N ARG A 218 -19.58 13.92 5.01
CA ARG A 218 -19.99 14.70 3.83
C ARG A 218 -19.13 15.93 3.64
N ASN A 219 -18.78 16.63 4.72
CA ASN A 219 -17.92 17.81 4.66
C ASN A 219 -16.49 17.43 4.27
N GLU A 220 -15.95 16.35 4.83
CA GLU A 220 -14.64 15.81 4.46
C GLU A 220 -14.61 15.42 2.98
N SER A 221 -15.61 14.67 2.50
CA SER A 221 -15.73 14.31 1.09
C SER A 221 -15.78 15.54 0.19
N ARG A 222 -16.50 16.60 0.59
CA ARG A 222 -16.54 17.88 -0.15
C ARG A 222 -15.15 18.52 -0.22
N ALA A 223 -14.47 18.64 0.92
CA ALA A 223 -13.13 19.23 0.99
C ALA A 223 -12.13 18.46 0.10
N VAL A 224 -12.16 17.12 0.11
CA VAL A 224 -11.33 16.29 -0.77
C VAL A 224 -11.62 16.57 -2.25
N THR A 225 -12.89 16.65 -2.65
CA THR A 225 -13.23 17.00 -4.03
C THR A 225 -12.85 18.43 -4.40
N GLU A 226 -12.98 19.39 -3.49
CA GLU A 226 -12.59 20.79 -3.73
C GLU A 226 -11.07 20.91 -3.91
N GLN A 227 -10.28 20.23 -3.09
CA GLN A 227 -8.83 20.17 -3.22
C GLN A 227 -8.41 19.48 -4.52
N ALA A 228 -8.98 18.30 -4.82
CA ALA A 228 -8.70 17.58 -6.07
C ALA A 228 -9.06 18.39 -7.33
N ARG A 229 -10.05 19.29 -7.24
CA ARG A 229 -10.36 20.24 -8.31
C ARG A 229 -9.33 21.35 -8.42
N GLY A 230 -8.91 21.94 -7.30
CA GLY A 230 -7.87 22.96 -7.27
C GLY A 230 -6.53 22.48 -7.82
N ASP A 231 -6.22 21.19 -7.67
CA ASP A 231 -4.98 20.58 -8.18
C ASP A 231 -5.11 20.07 -9.64
N SER A 232 -6.31 20.11 -10.23
CA SER A 232 -6.56 19.56 -11.57
C SER A 232 -6.38 20.62 -12.66
N PHE A 233 -5.31 20.48 -13.44
CA PHE A 233 -5.05 21.28 -14.64
C PHE A 233 -6.23 21.33 -15.65
N LEU A 234 -7.03 20.26 -15.71
CA LEU A 234 -8.21 20.19 -16.59
C LEU A 234 -9.37 21.06 -16.10
N ALA A 235 -9.50 21.23 -14.78
CA ALA A 235 -10.54 22.07 -14.20
C ALA A 235 -10.29 23.55 -14.52
N ASP A 236 -9.05 24.01 -14.36
CA ASP A 236 -8.64 25.40 -14.62
C ASP A 236 -8.68 25.80 -16.10
N MET A 237 -8.38 24.88 -17.03
CA MET A 237 -8.22 25.24 -18.43
C MET A 237 -9.49 25.09 -19.28
N PHE A 238 -10.45 24.26 -18.86
CA PHE A 238 -11.61 23.92 -19.70
C PHE A 238 -12.98 24.06 -19.03
N MET A 239 -13.09 24.03 -17.70
CA MET A 239 -14.42 24.04 -17.06
C MET A 239 -14.84 25.46 -16.65
N LEU A 240 -15.90 25.99 -17.27
CA LEU A 240 -16.43 27.34 -16.96
C LEU A 240 -17.43 27.31 -15.80
N SER A 241 -18.24 26.26 -15.73
CA SER A 241 -19.21 26.04 -14.65
C SER A 241 -19.64 24.57 -14.63
N GLU A 242 -19.91 24.07 -13.43
CA GLU A 242 -20.52 22.76 -13.24
C GLU A 242 -21.94 22.94 -12.67
N HIS A 243 -22.91 22.29 -13.32
CA HIS A 243 -24.30 22.29 -12.86
C HIS A 243 -24.73 20.86 -12.55
N PHE A 244 -25.08 20.61 -11.28
CA PHE A 244 -25.70 19.35 -10.88
C PHE A 244 -27.17 19.36 -11.30
N LYS A 245 -27.46 18.94 -12.53
CA LYS A 245 -28.85 18.84 -13.02
C LYS A 245 -29.55 17.55 -12.54
N TYR A 246 -28.80 16.46 -12.28
CA TYR A 246 -29.35 15.19 -11.81
C TYR A 246 -28.45 14.50 -10.76
N SER A 247 -29.03 13.63 -9.93
CA SER A 247 -28.34 12.92 -8.84
C SER A 247 -27.21 11.97 -9.29
N HIS A 248 -27.15 11.65 -10.59
CA HIS A 248 -26.24 10.66 -11.18
C HIS A 248 -25.55 11.21 -12.45
N GLN A 249 -25.68 12.51 -12.74
CA GLN A 249 -25.06 13.14 -13.91
C GLN A 249 -24.65 14.58 -13.58
N VAL A 250 -23.43 14.97 -13.94
CA VAL A 250 -22.97 16.36 -13.89
C VAL A 250 -23.08 16.92 -15.30
N ALA A 251 -23.72 18.08 -15.42
CA ALA A 251 -23.60 18.90 -16.62
C ALA A 251 -22.36 19.78 -16.47
N VAL A 252 -21.42 19.63 -17.39
CA VAL A 252 -20.22 20.48 -17.48
C VAL A 252 -20.38 21.40 -18.68
N GLU A 253 -20.25 22.70 -18.47
CA GLU A 253 -20.13 23.68 -19.53
C GLU A 253 -18.65 24.00 -19.77
N TYR A 254 -18.20 23.81 -21.01
CA TYR A 254 -16.85 24.19 -21.43
C TYR A 254 -16.87 25.03 -22.70
N GLN A 255 -15.86 25.90 -22.85
CA GLN A 255 -15.68 26.73 -24.03
C GLN A 255 -14.78 26.01 -25.04
N ASN A 256 -15.29 25.80 -26.24
CA ASN A 256 -14.49 25.47 -27.41
C ASN A 256 -14.40 26.68 -28.35
N ASP A 257 -13.50 26.61 -29.33
CA ASP A 257 -13.36 27.62 -30.40
C ASP A 257 -14.66 27.89 -31.18
N GLN A 258 -15.67 27.03 -31.05
CA GLN A 258 -16.97 27.10 -31.73
C GLN A 258 -18.13 27.55 -30.82
N GLY A 259 -17.88 27.83 -29.54
CA GLY A 259 -18.88 28.27 -28.55
C GLY A 259 -18.90 27.45 -27.26
N THR A 260 -19.85 27.76 -26.38
CA THR A 260 -20.11 27.02 -25.13
C THR A 260 -20.85 25.73 -25.42
N VAL A 261 -20.27 24.59 -25.03
CA VAL A 261 -20.87 23.26 -25.21
C VAL A 261 -21.17 22.67 -23.83
N GLU A 262 -22.40 22.18 -23.65
CA GLU A 262 -22.80 21.44 -22.45
C GLU A 262 -22.59 19.94 -22.70
N THR A 263 -21.80 19.29 -21.85
CA THR A 263 -21.61 17.83 -21.87
C THR A 263 -22.06 17.21 -20.56
N MET A 264 -22.84 16.13 -20.68
CA MET A 264 -23.31 15.35 -19.54
C MET A 264 -22.29 14.26 -19.23
N ILE A 265 -21.67 14.34 -18.06
CA ILE A 265 -20.76 13.30 -17.55
C ILE A 265 -21.55 12.45 -16.56
N PRO A 266 -21.75 11.14 -16.81
CA PRO A 266 -22.35 10.26 -15.82
C PRO A 266 -21.47 10.20 -14.57
N MET A 267 -22.06 10.47 -13.41
CA MET A 267 -21.35 10.31 -12.13
C MET A 267 -21.29 8.82 -11.79
N PHE A 268 -20.11 8.22 -11.95
CA PHE A 268 -19.85 6.92 -11.37
C PHE A 268 -19.49 7.12 -9.90
N THR A 269 -20.37 6.73 -8.99
CA THR A 269 -20.04 6.61 -7.57
C THR A 269 -19.15 5.39 -7.40
N HIS A 270 -17.83 5.59 -7.45
CA HIS A 270 -16.89 4.59 -6.97
C HIS A 270 -16.87 4.68 -5.45
N GLU A 271 -17.55 3.75 -4.78
CA GLU A 271 -17.43 3.60 -3.33
C GLU A 271 -16.14 2.84 -3.03
N MET A 272 -15.25 3.48 -2.29
CA MET A 272 -13.96 2.93 -1.92
C MET A 272 -13.96 2.64 -0.43
N SER A 273 -13.95 1.36 -0.06
CA SER A 273 -13.77 0.92 1.32
C SER A 273 -12.35 0.36 1.50
N VAL A 274 -11.60 0.93 2.43
CA VAL A 274 -10.30 0.42 2.86
C VAL A 274 -10.41 0.10 4.35
N GLU A 275 -9.91 -1.08 4.73
CA GLU A 275 -9.80 -1.47 6.13
C GLU A 275 -8.63 -0.72 6.77
N LEU A 276 -8.90 0.01 7.85
CA LEU A 276 -7.86 0.66 8.65
C LEU A 276 -7.32 -0.34 9.68
N PRO A 277 -6.05 -0.24 10.09
CA PRO A 277 -5.51 -1.08 11.15
C PRO A 277 -6.34 -0.95 12.43
N GLN A 278 -6.85 -2.08 12.94
CA GLN A 278 -7.78 -2.08 14.07
C GLN A 278 -7.16 -1.45 15.32
N THR A 279 -5.92 -1.82 15.63
CA THR A 279 -5.24 -1.32 16.83
C THR A 279 -4.92 0.16 16.69
N TRP A 280 -4.61 0.66 15.48
CA TRP A 280 -4.44 2.10 15.28
C TRP A 280 -5.71 2.89 15.61
N THR A 281 -6.89 2.35 15.29
CA THR A 281 -8.16 3.01 15.62
C THR A 281 -8.53 2.94 17.10
N ALA A 282 -8.12 1.88 17.79
CA ALA A 282 -8.45 1.65 19.20
C ALA A 282 -7.42 2.27 20.17
N ASP A 283 -6.13 2.10 19.89
CA ASP A 283 -5.00 2.61 20.67
C ASP A 283 -3.78 2.94 19.76
N PRO A 284 -3.66 4.20 19.29
CA PRO A 284 -2.56 4.63 18.43
C PRO A 284 -1.18 4.51 19.08
N LEU A 285 -1.07 4.60 20.42
CA LEU A 285 0.21 4.54 21.12
C LEU A 285 0.72 3.11 21.15
N PHE A 286 -0.16 2.16 21.46
CA PHE A 286 0.18 0.74 21.41
C PHE A 286 0.51 0.30 19.98
N TYR A 287 -0.25 0.77 18.98
CA TYR A 287 0.07 0.53 17.57
C TYR A 287 1.48 1.01 17.21
N SER A 288 1.86 2.22 17.64
CA SER A 288 3.19 2.77 17.37
C SER A 288 4.32 1.91 17.96
N HIS A 289 4.09 1.32 19.13
CA HIS A 289 5.03 0.41 19.78
C HIS A 289 5.15 -0.92 19.02
N LEU A 290 4.03 -1.50 18.57
CA LEU A 290 4.02 -2.72 17.75
C LEU A 290 4.80 -2.51 16.44
N VAL A 291 4.53 -1.41 15.74
CA VAL A 291 5.21 -1.05 14.49
C VAL A 291 6.71 -0.87 14.72
N HIS A 292 7.13 -0.26 15.83
CA HIS A 292 8.54 -0.11 16.16
C HIS A 292 9.24 -1.48 16.36
N GLN A 293 8.60 -2.40 17.09
CA GLN A 293 9.15 -3.75 17.30
C GLN A 293 9.27 -4.57 16.00
N LEU A 294 8.37 -4.33 15.04
CA LEU A 294 8.43 -4.95 13.72
C LEU A 294 9.59 -4.39 12.87
N TRP A 295 10.03 -3.15 13.13
CA TRP A 295 11.16 -2.55 12.43
C TRP A 295 12.54 -3.06 12.92
N GLU A 296 12.64 -3.34 14.21
CA GLU A 296 13.85 -3.87 14.85
C GLU A 296 14.24 -5.26 14.30
N GLU A 297 15.54 -5.57 14.33
CA GLU A 297 16.02 -6.89 13.93
C GLU A 297 15.43 -7.98 14.86
N PRO A 298 15.05 -9.14 14.32
CA PRO A 298 14.56 -10.25 15.15
C PRO A 298 15.66 -10.65 16.14
N SER A 299 15.37 -10.53 17.44
CA SER A 299 16.22 -11.09 18.49
C SER A 299 16.29 -12.60 18.30
N GLN A 300 17.52 -13.13 18.17
CA GLN A 300 17.79 -14.57 18.07
C GLN A 300 17.29 -15.35 19.28
#